data_AF-A0A961FSI9-F1
#
_entry.id   AF-A0A961FSI9-F1
#
_cell.length_a   1.000
_cell.length_b   1.000
_cell.length_c   1.000
_cell.angle_alpha   90.00
_cell.angle_beta   90.00
_cell.angle_gamma   90.00
#
_symmetry.space_group_name_H-M   'P 1'
#
loop_
_entity.id
_entity.type
_entity.pdbx_description
1 polymer ?
#
loop_
_entity_poly.entity_id
_entity_poly.type
_entity_poly.pdbx_seq_one_letter_code
_entity_poly.pdbx_strand_id
1 'polypeptide(L)'
;MNSSLSLHAGMCVAGLALLASTMFGTITAQEAGAAKGLVIHKHSPSGSDKLADATEYLSVERFPQVTNISPVGGGPQMRILNDRVAEVIEYTDLTGGTITTDAQIAELKAKPAALGVLAQKYPKAHDLLANEARRINAAVQMLGQGKVLVAGQWRDKAEMSKASNATGEALTVTTEDGQSRTFTSVKITGQTPDSLQIMHSGGAASIPFEQLSEADRKKFGFDPEKAAQFRAEKEKMASTLPSPSASLASPVVEETEEEMTARLKREFPEKSDLDIFEMVGELKAKREQAATKARMADEFPSFQKLISSLEPGASARPANADTFNRFQELLLEAAPPSGRSAILKKGGLYTVTDAYGTFVMGQRTEDLILGIDIDGKPFALLQLASPDLLDGVKFVNNPGTVWCVGQYSGDREVIMASGAAETFPVFEGRLIAGMGVGDQLVTVLFGKEEEE
;
A
#
# COMPACT_ATOMS: atom_id res chain seq x y z
N MET A 1 -33.06 -66.28 8.90
CA MET A 1 -32.85 -67.01 7.64
C MET A 1 -32.00 -66.09 6.75
N ASN A 2 -30.72 -66.22 6.45
CA ASN A 2 -29.57 -67.12 6.68
C ASN A 2 -28.34 -66.18 6.67
N SER A 3 -27.33 -66.16 7.55
CA SER A 3 -26.39 -67.17 8.08
C SER A 3 -25.36 -67.70 7.06
N SER A 4 -24.11 -67.21 7.11
CA SER A 4 -22.80 -67.90 6.92
C SER A 4 -21.70 -66.83 6.69
N LEU A 5 -20.71 -66.51 7.54
CA LEU A 5 -19.73 -67.31 8.32
C LEU A 5 -18.91 -68.27 7.44
N SER A 6 -17.68 -67.86 7.09
CA SER A 6 -16.59 -68.79 6.80
C SER A 6 -15.28 -68.29 7.44
N LEU A 7 -14.89 -69.06 8.45
CA LEU A 7 -13.61 -69.11 9.14
C LEU A 7 -12.65 -69.94 8.26
N HIS A 8 -11.40 -69.53 8.04
CA HIS A 8 -10.32 -70.47 7.71
C HIS A 8 -9.07 -70.08 8.50
N ALA A 9 -8.62 -71.05 9.29
CA ALA A 9 -7.42 -71.05 10.10
C ALA A 9 -6.28 -71.79 9.38
N GLY A 10 -5.04 -71.46 9.73
CA GLY A 10 -3.87 -72.32 9.57
C GLY A 10 -2.85 -71.81 8.55
N MET A 11 -1.66 -71.40 8.99
CA MET A 11 -0.54 -72.30 9.30
C MET A 11 0.67 -71.52 9.78
N CYS A 12 1.30 -72.03 10.85
CA CYS A 12 2.62 -71.65 11.32
C CYS A 12 3.70 -72.06 10.30
N VAL A 13 4.66 -71.17 10.05
CA VAL A 13 6.03 -71.56 9.68
C VAL A 13 6.99 -70.72 10.50
N ALA A 14 7.72 -71.40 11.37
CA ALA A 14 8.85 -70.88 12.12
C ALA A 14 10.12 -70.96 11.26
N GLY A 15 11.02 -69.99 11.46
CA GLY A 15 12.44 -70.10 11.13
C GLY A 15 12.89 -69.20 9.98
N LEU A 16 13.62 -68.12 10.31
CA LEU A 16 15.09 -68.11 10.22
C LEU A 16 15.58 -66.73 10.66
N ALA A 17 16.43 -66.68 11.69
CA ALA A 17 17.14 -65.49 12.09
C ALA A 17 18.26 -65.18 11.09
N LEU A 18 18.29 -63.95 10.58
CA LEU A 18 19.51 -63.33 10.05
C LEU A 18 19.60 -61.90 10.60
N LEU A 19 20.61 -61.68 11.43
CA LEU A 19 20.99 -60.40 12.01
C LEU A 19 21.46 -59.45 10.89
N ALA A 20 20.59 -58.52 10.48
CA ALA A 20 20.97 -57.33 9.75
C ALA A 20 20.92 -56.14 10.73
N SER A 21 22.08 -55.77 11.26
CA SER A 21 22.28 -54.50 11.98
C SER A 21 22.14 -53.34 10.99
N THR A 22 20.89 -52.97 10.69
CA THR A 22 20.58 -51.72 10.01
C THR A 22 20.80 -50.57 10.97
N MET A 23 21.89 -49.84 10.74
CA MET A 23 22.07 -48.46 11.20
C MET A 23 20.98 -47.59 10.55
N PHE A 24 19.74 -47.66 11.05
CA PHE A 24 18.73 -46.66 10.76
C PHE A 24 19.11 -45.40 11.54
N GLY A 25 19.92 -44.56 10.91
CA GLY A 25 20.01 -43.17 11.30
C GLY A 25 18.59 -42.62 11.28
N THR A 26 18.10 -42.21 12.45
CA THR A 26 16.89 -41.40 12.57
C THR A 26 17.13 -40.12 11.79
N ILE A 27 16.78 -40.13 10.51
CA ILE A 27 16.53 -38.91 9.75
C ILE A 27 15.35 -38.29 10.49
N THR A 28 15.64 -37.30 11.34
CA THR A 28 14.62 -36.43 11.89
C THR A 28 13.85 -35.90 10.69
N ALA A 29 12.61 -36.38 10.52
CA ALA A 29 11.70 -35.84 9.53
C ALA A 29 11.50 -34.37 9.91
N GLN A 30 12.32 -33.51 9.32
CA GLN A 30 12.23 -32.07 9.46
C GLN A 30 10.82 -31.73 9.00
N GLU A 31 9.98 -31.27 9.93
CA GLU A 31 8.59 -30.92 9.66
C GLU A 31 8.57 -30.06 8.40
N ALA A 32 8.05 -30.61 7.32
CA ALA A 32 7.95 -29.92 6.06
C ALA A 32 7.00 -28.74 6.29
N GLY A 33 7.56 -27.55 6.50
CA GLY A 33 6.78 -26.34 6.70
C GLY A 33 5.81 -26.17 5.54
N ALA A 34 4.62 -25.63 5.82
CA ALA A 34 3.70 -25.26 4.76
C ALA A 34 4.37 -24.22 3.84
N ALA A 35 4.11 -24.34 2.53
CA ALA A 35 4.57 -23.36 1.55
C ALA A 35 4.13 -21.94 1.97
N LYS A 36 5.05 -20.98 1.98
CA LYS A 36 4.75 -19.57 2.23
C LYS A 36 4.30 -18.83 0.96
N GLY A 37 4.64 -19.36 -0.20
CA GLY A 37 4.24 -18.76 -1.47
C GLY A 37 4.78 -19.52 -2.68
N LEU A 38 4.66 -18.89 -3.83
CA LEU A 38 5.06 -19.38 -5.14
C LEU A 38 5.94 -18.35 -5.87
N VAL A 39 7.09 -18.77 -6.40
CA VAL A 39 7.86 -17.96 -7.36
C VAL A 39 7.64 -18.51 -8.76
N ILE A 40 7.25 -17.64 -9.69
CA ILE A 40 7.17 -17.96 -11.11
C ILE A 40 8.37 -17.32 -11.80
N HIS A 41 9.13 -18.10 -12.55
CA HIS A 41 10.36 -17.64 -13.17
C HIS A 41 10.56 -18.21 -14.57
N LYS A 42 11.22 -17.41 -15.42
CA LYS A 42 11.51 -17.72 -16.82
C LYS A 42 12.88 -18.38 -16.96
N HIS A 43 13.04 -19.09 -18.07
CA HIS A 43 14.34 -19.66 -18.47
C HIS A 43 15.32 -18.57 -18.97
N SER A 44 14.79 -17.49 -19.52
CA SER A 44 15.54 -16.31 -19.95
C SER A 44 14.69 -15.05 -19.72
N PRO A 45 15.30 -13.85 -19.65
CA PRO A 45 14.55 -12.60 -19.43
C PRO A 45 13.50 -12.33 -20.51
N SER A 46 13.82 -12.66 -21.77
CA SER A 46 12.92 -12.57 -22.92
C SER A 46 12.04 -13.81 -23.13
N GLY A 47 12.07 -14.77 -22.21
CA GLY A 47 11.32 -16.01 -22.32
C GLY A 47 9.80 -15.80 -22.30
N SER A 48 9.07 -16.67 -22.99
CA SER A 48 7.60 -16.66 -22.98
C SER A 48 7.07 -17.05 -21.60
N ASP A 49 6.06 -16.32 -21.13
CA ASP A 49 5.33 -16.62 -19.89
C ASP A 49 4.73 -18.04 -19.88
N LYS A 50 4.37 -18.56 -21.06
CA LYS A 50 3.81 -19.92 -21.20
C LYS A 50 4.76 -21.03 -20.79
N LEU A 51 6.07 -20.77 -20.85
CA LEU A 51 7.14 -21.72 -20.53
C LEU A 51 7.76 -21.49 -19.15
N ALA A 52 7.32 -20.45 -18.42
CA ALA A 52 7.81 -20.13 -17.09
C ALA A 52 7.51 -21.27 -16.11
N ASP A 53 8.48 -21.63 -15.29
CA ASP A 53 8.32 -22.63 -14.24
C ASP A 53 7.85 -21.97 -12.93
N ALA A 54 7.25 -22.78 -12.08
CA ALA A 54 6.72 -22.35 -10.81
C ALA A 54 7.33 -23.19 -9.68
N THR A 55 7.75 -22.55 -8.60
CA THR A 55 8.37 -23.23 -7.45
C THR A 55 7.81 -22.68 -6.16
N GLU A 56 7.19 -23.55 -5.37
CA GLU A 56 6.74 -23.21 -4.02
C GLU A 56 7.94 -23.01 -3.11
N TYR A 57 7.87 -22.03 -2.22
CA TYR A 57 8.97 -21.66 -1.33
C TYR A 57 8.57 -21.61 0.15
N LEU A 58 9.55 -21.88 1.01
CA LEU A 58 9.50 -21.65 2.46
C LEU A 58 10.01 -20.26 2.85
N SER A 59 10.99 -19.75 2.10
CA SER A 59 11.47 -18.37 2.21
C SER A 59 11.94 -17.86 0.85
N VAL A 60 11.82 -16.55 0.66
CA VAL A 60 12.32 -15.83 -0.51
C VAL A 60 13.05 -14.58 -0.02
N GLU A 61 14.27 -14.37 -0.52
CA GLU A 61 15.10 -13.21 -0.20
C GLU A 61 15.48 -12.51 -1.50
N ARG A 62 15.13 -11.23 -1.63
CA ARG A 62 15.42 -10.42 -2.81
C ARG A 62 16.63 -9.53 -2.56
N PHE A 63 17.61 -9.62 -3.44
CA PHE A 63 18.79 -8.77 -3.52
C PHE A 63 18.74 -7.94 -4.81
N PRO A 64 19.62 -6.94 -5.01
CA PRO A 64 19.56 -6.07 -6.20
C PRO A 64 19.59 -6.81 -7.55
N GLN A 65 20.36 -7.90 -7.65
CA GLN A 65 20.52 -8.65 -8.90
C GLN A 65 19.84 -10.03 -8.91
N VAL A 66 19.58 -10.59 -7.73
CA VAL A 66 19.16 -11.99 -7.59
C VAL A 66 18.08 -12.16 -6.53
N THR A 67 17.24 -13.15 -6.72
CA THR A 67 16.28 -13.65 -5.76
C THR A 67 16.72 -15.05 -5.33
N ASN A 68 16.98 -15.22 -4.04
CA ASN A 68 17.28 -16.51 -3.44
C ASN A 68 16.00 -17.15 -2.91
N ILE A 69 15.80 -18.44 -3.20
CA ILE A 69 14.57 -19.17 -2.91
C ILE A 69 14.92 -20.45 -2.17
N SER A 70 14.29 -20.67 -1.02
CA SER A 70 14.37 -21.94 -0.30
C SER A 70 13.13 -22.77 -0.66
N PRO A 71 13.25 -23.80 -1.51
CA PRO A 71 12.09 -24.55 -2.00
C PRO A 71 11.44 -25.37 -0.87
N VAL A 72 10.14 -25.61 -1.00
CA VAL A 72 9.44 -26.57 -0.14
C VAL A 72 10.02 -27.97 -0.36
N GLY A 73 10.21 -28.74 0.71
CA GLY A 73 10.79 -30.09 0.66
C GLY A 73 12.31 -30.17 0.92
N GLY A 74 12.97 -29.05 1.23
CA GLY A 74 14.36 -29.06 1.73
C GLY A 74 15.45 -29.27 0.66
N GLY A 75 15.16 -28.91 -0.59
CA GLY A 75 16.15 -28.90 -1.67
C GLY A 75 17.21 -27.78 -1.52
N PRO A 76 18.27 -27.80 -2.35
CA PRO A 76 19.26 -26.72 -2.35
C PRO A 76 18.61 -25.37 -2.67
N GLN A 77 19.12 -24.31 -2.05
CA GLN A 77 18.67 -22.95 -2.31
C GLN A 77 18.84 -22.61 -3.80
N MET A 78 17.77 -22.14 -4.43
CA MET A 78 17.82 -21.69 -5.82
C MET A 78 18.16 -20.21 -5.87
N ARG A 79 19.03 -19.82 -6.80
CA ARG A 79 19.39 -18.42 -7.04
C ARG A 79 18.97 -18.04 -8.45
N ILE A 80 18.02 -17.12 -8.58
CA ILE A 80 17.45 -16.67 -9.84
C ILE A 80 17.80 -15.21 -10.06
N LEU A 81 18.24 -14.83 -11.26
CA LEU A 81 18.41 -13.42 -11.61
C LEU A 81 17.06 -12.71 -11.61
N ASN A 82 17.00 -11.48 -11.09
CA ASN A 82 15.72 -10.76 -10.93
C ASN A 82 15.00 -10.52 -12.26
N ASP A 83 15.74 -10.33 -13.35
CA ASP A 83 15.20 -10.18 -14.71
C ASP A 83 14.51 -11.45 -15.25
N ARG A 84 14.71 -12.60 -14.59
CA ARG A 84 14.04 -13.87 -14.87
C ARG A 84 12.89 -14.17 -13.91
N VAL A 85 12.74 -13.44 -12.82
CA VAL A 85 11.61 -13.60 -11.91
C VAL A 85 10.41 -12.90 -12.52
N ALA A 86 9.39 -13.68 -12.89
CA ALA A 86 8.17 -13.12 -13.48
C ALA A 86 7.21 -12.62 -12.41
N GLU A 87 6.97 -13.42 -11.37
CA GLU A 87 6.09 -13.07 -10.24
C GLU A 87 6.57 -13.75 -8.95
N VAL A 88 6.29 -13.12 -7.82
CA VAL A 88 6.38 -13.75 -6.49
C VAL A 88 5.06 -13.55 -5.80
N ILE A 89 4.43 -14.65 -5.42
CA ILE A 89 3.06 -14.69 -4.91
C ILE A 89 3.12 -15.26 -3.51
N GLU A 90 2.78 -14.43 -2.52
CA GLU A 90 2.67 -14.88 -1.14
C GLU A 90 1.31 -15.56 -0.91
N TYR A 91 1.34 -16.74 -0.32
CA TYR A 91 0.12 -17.44 0.09
C TYR A 91 -0.48 -16.77 1.31
N THR A 92 -1.81 -16.77 1.37
CA THR A 92 -2.46 -16.20 2.55
C THR A 92 -2.28 -17.14 3.73
N ASP A 93 -1.72 -16.64 4.83
CA ASP A 93 -1.60 -17.42 6.06
C ASP A 93 -2.97 -17.55 6.74
N LEU A 94 -3.66 -18.65 6.44
CA LEU A 94 -4.93 -19.01 7.08
C LEU A 94 -4.73 -19.86 8.34
N THR A 95 -3.50 -20.29 8.62
CA THR A 95 -3.15 -21.18 9.74
C THR A 95 -2.73 -20.43 10.99
N GLY A 96 -2.10 -19.27 10.85
CA GLY A 96 -1.73 -18.38 11.96
C GLY A 96 -2.33 -16.98 11.83
N GLY A 97 -2.90 -16.63 10.68
CA GLY A 97 -3.38 -15.29 10.40
C GLY A 97 -4.62 -14.85 11.17
N THR A 98 -4.90 -13.55 11.11
CA THR A 98 -6.08 -12.91 11.68
C THR A 98 -6.76 -12.05 10.62
N ILE A 99 -8.04 -12.34 10.36
CA ILE A 99 -8.89 -11.67 9.37
C ILE A 99 -10.18 -11.28 10.07
N THR A 100 -10.23 -10.04 10.56
CA THR A 100 -11.33 -9.53 11.40
C THR A 100 -11.95 -8.24 10.86
N THR A 101 -11.23 -7.49 10.02
CA THR A 101 -11.71 -6.21 9.49
C THR A 101 -12.34 -6.37 8.11
N ASP A 102 -13.30 -5.51 7.77
CA ASP A 102 -13.97 -5.58 6.47
C ASP A 102 -13.01 -5.29 5.30
N ALA A 103 -11.95 -4.49 5.53
CA ALA A 103 -10.89 -4.26 4.56
C ALA A 103 -10.09 -5.55 4.25
N GLN A 104 -9.66 -6.28 5.29
CA GLN A 104 -8.98 -7.57 5.11
C GLN A 104 -9.88 -8.59 4.40
N ILE A 105 -11.18 -8.59 4.70
CA ILE A 105 -12.15 -9.46 4.05
C ILE A 105 -12.30 -9.09 2.57
N ALA A 106 -12.36 -7.80 2.23
CA ALA A 106 -12.45 -7.32 0.86
C ALA A 106 -11.20 -7.70 0.04
N GLU A 107 -10.01 -7.52 0.63
CA GLU A 107 -8.74 -7.94 0.02
C GLU A 107 -8.73 -9.46 -0.24
N LEU A 108 -9.09 -10.27 0.76
CA LEU A 108 -9.14 -11.72 0.61
C LEU A 108 -10.11 -12.17 -0.49
N LYS A 109 -11.25 -11.48 -0.64
CA LYS A 109 -12.24 -11.75 -1.70
C LYS A 109 -11.73 -11.47 -3.10
N ALA A 110 -10.81 -10.51 -3.27
CA ALA A 110 -10.25 -10.16 -4.57
C ALA A 110 -9.18 -11.15 -5.05
N LYS A 111 -8.45 -11.78 -4.11
CA LYS A 111 -7.31 -12.67 -4.42
C LYS A 111 -7.63 -13.84 -5.37
N PRO A 112 -8.74 -14.60 -5.24
CA PRO A 112 -9.03 -15.71 -6.14
C PRO A 112 -9.14 -15.30 -7.61
N ALA A 113 -9.74 -14.13 -7.89
CA ALA A 113 -9.84 -13.62 -9.26
C ALA A 113 -8.46 -13.24 -9.82
N ALA A 114 -7.62 -12.59 -9.02
CA ALA A 114 -6.24 -12.26 -9.39
C ALA A 114 -5.40 -13.52 -9.68
N LEU A 115 -5.52 -14.55 -8.83
CA LEU A 115 -4.87 -15.84 -9.04
C LEU A 115 -5.37 -16.53 -10.32
N GLY A 116 -6.65 -16.39 -10.67
CA GLY A 116 -7.22 -16.89 -11.93
C GLY A 116 -6.59 -16.25 -13.18
N VAL A 117 -6.36 -14.93 -13.15
CA VAL A 117 -5.67 -14.22 -14.25
C VAL A 117 -4.23 -14.73 -14.39
N LEU A 118 -3.52 -14.89 -13.26
CA LEU A 118 -2.15 -15.43 -13.25
C LEU A 118 -2.10 -16.88 -13.75
N ALA A 119 -3.08 -17.71 -13.39
CA ALA A 119 -3.16 -19.09 -13.85
C ALA A 119 -3.36 -19.21 -15.37
N GLN A 120 -4.07 -18.26 -15.98
CA GLN A 120 -4.19 -18.17 -17.45
C GLN A 120 -2.88 -17.70 -18.10
N LYS A 121 -2.19 -16.75 -17.48
CA LYS A 121 -0.91 -16.20 -17.96
C LYS A 121 0.23 -17.23 -17.89
N TYR A 122 0.24 -18.07 -16.84
CA TYR A 122 1.30 -19.04 -16.55
C TYR A 122 0.75 -20.49 -16.44
N PRO A 123 0.56 -21.21 -17.55
CA PRO A 123 -0.08 -22.53 -17.56
C PRO A 123 0.62 -23.59 -16.70
N LYS A 124 1.95 -23.56 -16.59
CA LYS A 124 2.70 -24.49 -15.72
C LYS A 124 2.46 -24.23 -14.22
N ALA A 125 2.03 -23.03 -13.85
CA ALA A 125 1.66 -22.66 -12.48
C ALA A 125 0.17 -22.89 -12.19
N HIS A 126 -0.64 -23.28 -13.19
CA HIS A 126 -2.09 -23.31 -13.11
C HIS A 126 -2.61 -24.10 -11.91
N ASP A 127 -2.10 -25.31 -11.70
CA ASP A 127 -2.62 -26.20 -10.65
C ASP A 127 -2.30 -25.67 -9.24
N LEU A 128 -1.11 -25.12 -9.04
CA LEU A 128 -0.69 -24.51 -7.76
C LEU A 128 -1.53 -23.26 -7.45
N LEU A 129 -1.73 -22.39 -8.45
CA LEU A 129 -2.55 -21.18 -8.31
C LEU A 129 -4.04 -21.51 -8.11
N ALA A 130 -4.57 -22.51 -8.82
CA ALA A 130 -5.94 -22.97 -8.67
C ALA A 130 -6.19 -23.61 -7.31
N ASN A 131 -5.21 -24.35 -6.77
CA ASN A 131 -5.26 -24.89 -5.41
C ASN A 131 -5.35 -23.77 -4.37
N GLU A 132 -4.51 -22.74 -4.49
CA GLU A 132 -4.55 -21.61 -3.56
C GLU A 132 -5.85 -20.82 -3.68
N ALA A 133 -6.33 -20.57 -4.91
CA ALA A 133 -7.60 -19.90 -5.13
C ALA A 133 -8.78 -20.68 -4.51
N ARG A 134 -8.80 -22.03 -4.60
CA ARG A 134 -9.79 -22.87 -3.92
C ARG A 134 -9.71 -22.73 -2.39
N ARG A 135 -8.50 -22.73 -1.83
CA ARG A 135 -8.28 -22.56 -0.38
C ARG A 135 -8.78 -21.21 0.12
N ILE A 136 -8.48 -20.14 -0.61
CA ILE A 136 -8.97 -18.78 -0.29
C ILE A 136 -10.49 -18.69 -0.44
N ASN A 137 -11.08 -19.28 -1.49
CA ASN A 137 -12.54 -19.28 -1.66
C ASN A 137 -13.27 -19.99 -0.51
N ALA A 138 -12.72 -21.09 0.01
CA ALA A 138 -13.28 -21.75 1.20
C ALA A 138 -13.24 -20.82 2.43
N ALA A 139 -12.14 -20.08 2.63
CA ALA A 139 -12.05 -19.07 3.69
C ALA A 139 -13.05 -17.92 3.49
N VAL A 140 -13.25 -17.45 2.25
CA VAL A 140 -14.25 -16.44 1.91
C VAL A 140 -15.68 -16.92 2.21
N GLN A 141 -15.98 -18.20 1.97
CA GLN A 141 -17.27 -18.79 2.34
C GLN A 141 -17.49 -18.77 3.85
N MET A 142 -16.47 -19.11 4.64
CA MET A 142 -16.54 -19.04 6.11
C MET A 142 -16.81 -17.60 6.58
N LEU A 143 -16.15 -16.61 5.98
CA LEU A 143 -16.41 -15.18 6.26
C LEU A 143 -17.85 -14.78 5.88
N GLY A 144 -18.38 -15.31 4.78
CA GLY A 144 -19.77 -15.10 4.35
C GLY A 144 -20.81 -15.67 5.32
N GLN A 145 -20.45 -16.70 6.10
CA GLN A 145 -21.28 -17.27 7.16
C GLN A 145 -21.23 -16.45 8.47
N GLY A 146 -20.58 -15.28 8.46
CA GLY A 146 -20.44 -14.44 9.65
C GLY A 146 -19.35 -14.91 10.61
N LYS A 147 -18.40 -15.74 10.15
CA LYS A 147 -17.19 -16.10 10.92
C LYS A 147 -16.06 -15.13 10.62
N VAL A 148 -15.06 -15.10 11.50
CA VAL A 148 -13.79 -14.36 11.37
C VAL A 148 -12.64 -15.29 11.74
N LEU A 149 -11.47 -15.07 11.14
CA LEU A 149 -10.27 -15.83 11.48
C LEU A 149 -9.48 -15.06 12.55
N VAL A 150 -9.15 -15.70 13.67
CA VAL A 150 -8.36 -15.10 14.74
C VAL A 150 -7.29 -16.09 15.16
N ALA A 151 -6.02 -15.74 14.93
CA ALA A 151 -4.86 -16.60 15.21
C ALA A 151 -5.05 -18.04 14.67
N GLY A 152 -5.48 -18.16 13.40
CA GLY A 152 -5.71 -19.46 12.76
C GLY A 152 -7.02 -20.16 13.11
N GLN A 153 -7.84 -19.60 14.01
CA GLN A 153 -9.09 -20.20 14.45
C GLN A 153 -10.30 -19.44 13.91
N TRP A 154 -11.25 -20.16 13.30
CA TRP A 154 -12.53 -19.60 12.89
C TRP A 154 -13.44 -19.39 14.11
N ARG A 155 -13.89 -18.16 14.32
CA ARG A 155 -14.81 -17.78 15.41
C ARG A 155 -16.01 -17.03 14.85
N ASP A 156 -17.16 -17.11 15.51
CA ASP A 156 -18.32 -16.34 15.09
C ASP A 156 -18.10 -14.85 15.35
N LYS A 157 -18.30 -14.01 14.32
CA LYS A 157 -18.10 -12.55 14.38
C LYS A 157 -18.99 -11.92 15.46
N ALA A 158 -20.21 -12.45 15.61
CA ALA A 158 -21.16 -12.01 16.63
C ALA A 158 -20.71 -12.39 18.06
N GLU A 159 -20.04 -13.52 18.24
CA GLU A 159 -19.49 -13.90 19.55
C GLU A 159 -18.23 -13.09 19.87
N MET A 160 -17.38 -12.85 18.86
CA MET A 160 -16.21 -11.98 19.00
C MET A 160 -16.62 -10.53 19.33
N SER A 161 -17.67 -10.00 18.70
CA SER A 161 -18.17 -8.66 19.02
C SER A 161 -18.82 -8.62 20.40
N LYS A 162 -19.54 -9.68 20.80
CA LYS A 162 -20.02 -9.82 22.18
C LYS A 162 -18.88 -9.88 23.17
N ALA A 163 -17.82 -10.65 22.91
CA ALA A 163 -16.65 -10.75 23.78
C ALA A 163 -15.86 -9.44 23.85
N SER A 164 -15.70 -8.71 22.74
CA SER A 164 -15.06 -7.39 22.74
C SER A 164 -15.92 -6.33 23.44
N ASN A 165 -17.25 -6.50 23.43
CA ASN A 165 -18.19 -5.61 24.11
C ASN A 165 -18.49 -6.07 25.55
N ALA A 166 -18.15 -7.30 25.93
CA ALA A 166 -18.41 -7.88 27.25
C ALA A 166 -17.38 -7.45 28.31
N THR A 167 -16.26 -6.84 27.91
CA THR A 167 -15.50 -5.95 28.81
C THR A 167 -16.13 -4.57 28.90
N GLY A 168 -17.42 -4.40 28.55
CA GLY A 168 -18.23 -3.20 28.73
C GLY A 168 -18.42 -2.78 30.20
N GLU A 169 -17.44 -3.03 31.04
CA GLU A 169 -17.20 -2.27 32.24
C GLU A 169 -17.03 -0.82 31.83
N ALA A 170 -17.98 -0.02 32.31
CA ALA A 170 -17.84 1.41 32.29
C ALA A 170 -16.62 1.77 33.15
N LEU A 171 -15.63 2.43 32.56
CA LEU A 171 -14.50 2.97 33.31
C LEU A 171 -14.84 4.40 33.69
N THR A 172 -15.02 4.67 34.98
CA THR A 172 -15.26 6.02 35.47
C THR A 172 -13.92 6.65 35.85
N VAL A 173 -13.63 7.79 35.21
CA VAL A 173 -12.41 8.58 35.40
C VAL A 173 -12.79 9.88 36.05
N THR A 174 -12.09 10.26 37.12
CA THR A 174 -12.25 11.55 37.76
C THR A 174 -11.18 12.49 37.20
N THR A 175 -11.61 13.53 36.47
CA THR A 175 -10.72 14.60 36.00
C THR A 175 -10.29 15.50 37.14
N GLU A 176 -9.20 16.25 36.96
CA GLU A 176 -8.63 17.17 37.97
C GLU A 176 -9.64 18.20 38.51
N ASP A 177 -10.63 18.58 37.69
CA ASP A 177 -11.74 19.46 38.09
C ASP A 177 -12.77 18.80 39.04
N GLY A 178 -12.53 17.55 39.46
CA GLY A 178 -13.46 16.74 40.26
C GLY A 178 -14.65 16.18 39.48
N GLN A 179 -14.76 16.48 38.18
CA GLN A 179 -15.81 15.92 37.32
C GLN A 179 -15.53 14.44 37.04
N SER A 180 -16.58 13.61 37.09
CA SER A 180 -16.48 12.19 36.74
C SER A 180 -16.95 11.97 35.30
N ARG A 181 -16.04 11.52 34.43
CA ARG A 181 -16.34 11.09 33.05
C ARG A 181 -16.41 9.57 33.00
N THR A 182 -17.50 9.03 32.49
CA THR A 182 -17.67 7.58 32.35
C THR A 182 -17.45 7.18 30.90
N PHE A 183 -16.44 6.39 30.65
CA PHE A 183 -16.16 5.80 29.34
C PHE A 183 -16.93 4.49 29.21
N THR A 184 -17.70 4.35 28.13
CA THR A 184 -18.47 3.13 27.82
C THR A 184 -17.75 2.31 26.75
N SER A 185 -17.94 0.99 26.80
CA SER A 185 -17.33 0.04 25.86
C SER A 185 -15.80 0.14 25.80
N VAL A 186 -15.18 0.17 26.99
CA VAL A 186 -13.73 0.35 27.13
C VAL A 186 -13.01 -0.96 26.81
N LYS A 187 -12.09 -0.90 25.85
CA LYS A 187 -11.12 -1.96 25.55
C LYS A 187 -9.73 -1.44 25.86
N ILE A 188 -9.02 -2.11 26.77
CA ILE A 188 -7.64 -1.75 27.09
C ILE A 188 -6.75 -2.18 25.92
N THR A 189 -6.02 -1.22 25.36
CA THR A 189 -5.09 -1.45 24.24
C THR A 189 -3.65 -1.55 24.71
N GLY A 190 -3.33 -0.99 25.88
CA GLY A 190 -1.99 -1.02 26.45
C GLY A 190 -1.96 -0.45 27.87
N GLN A 191 -0.84 -0.69 28.56
CA GLN A 191 -0.61 -0.18 29.90
C GLN A 191 0.84 0.27 30.02
N THR A 192 1.05 1.49 30.53
CA THR A 192 2.35 1.97 30.98
C THR A 192 2.35 2.05 32.50
N PRO A 193 3.51 2.22 33.17
CA PRO A 193 3.53 2.37 34.63
C PRO A 193 2.69 3.54 35.14
N ASP A 194 2.47 4.58 34.32
CA ASP A 194 1.81 5.82 34.71
C ASP A 194 0.42 6.03 34.09
N SER A 195 0.12 5.40 32.95
CA SER A 195 -1.19 5.54 32.27
C SER A 195 -1.73 4.23 31.70
N LEU A 196 -3.06 4.17 31.61
CA LEU A 196 -3.82 3.12 30.93
C LEU A 196 -4.24 3.61 29.55
N GLN A 197 -3.88 2.88 28.49
CA GLN A 197 -4.33 3.17 27.13
C GLN A 197 -5.60 2.38 26.84
N ILE A 198 -6.65 3.10 26.46
CA ILE A 198 -7.96 2.55 26.18
C ILE A 198 -8.45 2.94 24.79
N MET A 199 -9.26 2.07 24.21
CA MET A 199 -10.14 2.35 23.08
C MET A 199 -11.57 2.34 23.61
N HIS A 200 -12.30 3.43 23.43
CA HIS A 200 -13.70 3.55 23.84
C HIS A 200 -14.57 4.04 22.66
N SER A 201 -15.88 4.20 22.89
CA SER A 201 -16.82 4.64 21.84
C SER A 201 -16.51 5.98 21.18
N GLY A 202 -15.70 6.83 21.83
CA GLY A 202 -15.28 8.15 21.34
C GLY A 202 -13.86 8.18 20.76
N GLY A 203 -13.16 7.04 20.67
CA GLY A 203 -11.80 6.95 20.14
C GLY A 203 -10.78 6.34 21.12
N ALA A 204 -9.50 6.53 20.83
CA ALA A 204 -8.41 6.14 21.71
C ALA A 204 -8.13 7.23 22.74
N ALA A 205 -7.92 6.84 24.00
CA ALA A 205 -7.55 7.76 25.08
C ALA A 205 -6.47 7.13 25.97
N SER A 206 -5.59 7.97 26.52
CA SER A 206 -4.62 7.58 27.54
C SER A 206 -5.01 8.24 28.85
N ILE A 207 -5.38 7.44 29.84
CA ILE A 207 -5.84 7.92 31.15
C ILE A 207 -4.73 7.70 32.18
N PRO A 208 -4.22 8.76 32.84
CA PRO A 208 -3.30 8.61 33.97
C PRO A 208 -3.92 7.79 35.09
N PHE A 209 -3.16 6.90 35.72
CA PHE A 209 -3.67 6.05 36.81
C PHE A 209 -4.19 6.86 38.00
N GLU A 210 -3.66 8.05 38.23
CA GLU A 210 -4.09 8.96 39.30
C GLU A 210 -5.54 9.46 39.11
N GLN A 211 -6.03 9.47 37.87
CA GLN A 211 -7.40 9.87 37.52
C GLN A 211 -8.40 8.69 37.60
N LEU A 212 -7.91 7.46 37.84
CA LEU A 212 -8.78 6.29 37.98
C LEU A 212 -9.29 6.13 39.41
N SER A 213 -10.49 5.54 39.54
CA SER A 213 -11.04 5.15 40.84
C SER A 213 -10.08 4.21 41.59
N GLU A 214 -10.13 4.18 42.93
CA GLU A 214 -9.27 3.27 43.72
C GLU A 214 -9.51 1.80 43.38
N ALA A 215 -10.76 1.44 43.07
CA ALA A 215 -11.13 0.09 42.65
C ALA A 215 -10.43 -0.27 41.33
N ASP A 216 -10.45 0.64 40.35
CA ASP A 216 -9.81 0.43 39.05
C ASP A 216 -8.28 0.45 39.15
N ARG A 217 -7.70 1.34 39.95
CA ARG A 217 -6.25 1.36 40.23
C ARG A 217 -5.77 0.02 40.78
N LYS A 218 -6.50 -0.55 41.74
CA LYS A 218 -6.17 -1.86 42.32
C LYS A 218 -6.35 -2.99 41.30
N LYS A 219 -7.41 -2.93 40.50
CA LYS A 219 -7.72 -3.91 39.47
C LYS A 219 -6.65 -3.99 38.38
N PHE A 220 -6.09 -2.84 37.98
CA PHE A 220 -5.05 -2.76 36.96
C PHE A 220 -3.63 -2.78 37.53
N GLY A 221 -3.45 -3.00 38.83
CA GLY A 221 -2.13 -3.18 39.44
C GLY A 221 -1.26 -1.92 39.43
N PHE A 222 -1.86 -0.74 39.68
CA PHE A 222 -1.11 0.50 39.81
C PHE A 222 -0.09 0.44 40.95
N ASP A 223 1.17 0.74 40.64
CA ASP A 223 2.29 0.81 41.58
C ASP A 223 2.82 2.26 41.61
N PRO A 224 2.57 3.01 42.71
CA PRO A 224 2.91 4.43 42.78
C PRO A 224 4.42 4.69 42.69
N GLU A 225 5.27 3.76 43.12
CA GLU A 225 6.73 3.93 43.05
C GLU A 225 7.22 3.81 41.61
N LYS A 226 6.70 2.83 40.86
CA LYS A 226 7.05 2.65 39.44
C LYS A 226 6.52 3.79 38.57
N ALA A 227 5.32 4.28 38.86
CA ALA A 227 4.75 5.43 38.16
C ALA A 227 5.61 6.68 38.37
N ALA A 228 6.05 6.95 39.60
CA ALA A 228 6.92 8.08 39.92
C ALA A 228 8.30 7.97 39.25
N GLN A 229 8.89 6.77 39.23
CA GLN A 229 10.16 6.52 38.54
C GLN A 229 10.03 6.74 37.02
N PHE A 230 8.96 6.23 36.40
CA PHE A 230 8.70 6.40 34.98
C PHE A 230 8.48 7.88 34.62
N ARG A 231 7.79 8.65 35.46
CA ARG A 231 7.63 10.11 35.30
C ARG A 231 8.96 10.85 35.37
N ALA A 232 9.78 10.55 36.37
CA ALA A 232 11.10 11.17 36.51
C ALA A 232 12.04 10.84 35.33
N GLU A 233 11.98 9.61 34.82
CA GLU A 233 12.73 9.20 33.63
C GLU A 233 12.23 9.90 32.37
N LYS A 234 10.90 9.98 32.18
CA LYS A 234 10.28 10.68 31.05
C LYS A 234 10.60 12.18 31.06
N GLU A 235 10.63 12.82 32.23
CA GLU A 235 11.00 14.24 32.38
C GLU A 235 12.51 14.46 32.11
N LYS A 236 13.38 13.55 32.57
CA LYS A 236 14.81 13.56 32.20
C LYS A 236 15.00 13.40 30.69
N MET A 237 14.29 12.46 30.05
CA MET A 237 14.34 12.31 28.60
C MET A 237 13.81 13.55 27.87
N ALA A 238 12.70 14.13 28.32
CA ALA A 238 12.12 15.34 27.72
C ALA A 238 13.04 16.58 27.85
N SER A 239 13.76 16.72 28.95
CA SER A 239 14.73 17.81 29.17
C SER A 239 16.06 17.59 28.45
N THR A 240 16.40 16.34 28.11
CA THR A 240 17.62 16.01 27.35
C THR A 240 17.42 16.16 25.84
N LEU A 241 16.17 16.10 25.36
CA LEU A 241 15.88 16.36 23.94
C LEU A 241 16.08 17.86 23.64
N PRO A 242 16.98 18.22 22.71
CA PRO A 242 17.20 19.62 22.35
C PRO A 242 15.88 20.21 21.84
N SER A 243 15.46 21.31 22.47
CA SER A 243 14.21 21.99 22.13
C SER A 243 14.18 22.28 20.61
N PRO A 244 13.20 21.76 19.86
CA PRO A 244 13.19 21.84 18.40
C PRO A 244 13.14 23.28 17.87
N SER A 245 12.81 24.26 18.72
CA SER A 245 12.78 25.68 18.34
C SER A 245 14.15 26.34 18.16
N ALA A 246 15.24 25.78 18.70
CA ALA A 246 16.56 26.43 18.59
C ALA A 246 17.34 26.06 17.31
N SER A 247 16.91 25.02 16.57
CA SER A 247 17.66 24.52 15.41
C SER A 247 17.29 25.16 14.06
N LEU A 248 16.32 26.08 14.03
CA LEU A 248 15.84 26.70 12.78
C LEU A 248 16.34 28.14 12.53
N ALA A 249 17.12 28.72 13.45
CA ALA A 249 17.57 30.11 13.35
C ALA A 249 19.08 30.27 13.07
N SER A 250 19.83 29.18 12.89
CA SER A 250 21.19 29.29 12.36
C SER A 250 21.09 29.63 10.87
N PRO A 251 21.75 30.70 10.38
CA PRO A 251 21.81 30.95 8.95
C PRO A 251 22.40 29.70 8.28
N VAL A 252 21.65 29.13 7.33
CA VAL A 252 22.13 28.04 6.49
C VAL A 252 23.29 28.62 5.67
N VAL A 253 24.49 28.53 6.22
CA VAL A 253 25.71 28.70 5.44
C VAL A 253 25.67 27.58 4.41
N GLU A 254 25.63 27.93 3.13
CA GLU A 254 25.71 26.98 2.03
C GLU A 254 27.03 26.21 2.13
N GLU A 255 27.02 25.12 2.89
CA GLU A 255 28.17 24.22 3.02
C GLU A 255 28.41 23.63 1.64
N THR A 256 29.57 23.96 1.07
CA THR A 256 29.94 23.55 -0.28
C THR A 256 30.08 22.02 -0.37
N GLU A 257 30.02 21.47 -1.58
CA GLU A 257 30.22 20.03 -1.79
C GLU A 257 31.58 19.55 -1.28
N GLU A 258 32.61 20.40 -1.38
CA GLU A 258 33.94 20.14 -0.84
C GLU A 258 33.93 20.05 0.68
N GLU A 259 33.19 20.94 1.37
CA GLU A 259 33.05 20.91 2.82
C GLU A 259 32.24 19.71 3.31
N MET A 260 31.13 19.37 2.62
CA MET A 260 30.35 18.16 2.92
C MET A 260 31.19 16.90 2.75
N THR A 261 31.99 16.83 1.68
CA THR A 261 32.90 15.70 1.42
C THR A 261 34.00 15.64 2.49
N ALA A 262 34.62 16.76 2.84
CA ALA A 262 35.67 16.83 3.86
C ALA A 262 35.14 16.47 5.25
N ARG A 263 33.91 16.87 5.57
CA ARG A 263 33.23 16.52 6.82
C ARG A 263 32.93 15.03 6.88
N LEU A 264 32.35 14.45 5.83
CA LEU A 264 32.05 13.02 5.77
C LEU A 264 33.33 12.16 5.81
N LYS A 265 34.42 12.60 5.15
CA LYS A 265 35.73 11.94 5.25
C LYS A 265 36.32 11.96 6.67
N ARG A 266 36.04 13.00 7.44
CA ARG A 266 36.47 13.11 8.84
C ARG A 266 35.60 12.26 9.77
N GLU A 267 34.29 12.23 9.51
CA GLU A 267 33.30 11.52 10.32
C GLU A 267 33.32 10.00 10.07
N PHE A 268 33.65 9.59 8.84
CA PHE A 268 33.67 8.18 8.40
C PHE A 268 34.98 7.86 7.65
N PRO A 269 36.14 7.84 8.33
CA PRO A 269 37.44 7.60 7.69
C PRO A 269 37.58 6.18 7.09
N GLU A 270 36.75 5.23 7.52
CA GLU A 270 36.72 3.85 7.05
C GLU A 270 35.92 3.64 5.76
N LYS A 271 35.14 4.63 5.32
CA LYS A 271 34.31 4.54 4.12
C LYS A 271 35.13 4.80 2.86
N SER A 272 34.78 4.10 1.78
CA SER A 272 35.42 4.34 0.49
C SER A 272 35.02 5.71 -0.07
N ASP A 273 35.85 6.28 -0.94
CA ASP A 273 35.52 7.55 -1.61
C ASP A 273 34.19 7.48 -2.38
N LEU A 274 33.82 6.29 -2.89
CA LEU A 274 32.57 6.06 -3.59
C LEU A 274 31.37 6.12 -2.64
N ASP A 275 31.47 5.50 -1.46
CA ASP A 275 30.41 5.55 -0.44
C ASP A 275 30.19 6.99 0.04
N ILE A 276 31.27 7.75 0.21
CA ILE A 276 31.20 9.15 0.62
C ILE A 276 30.51 9.99 -0.45
N PHE A 277 30.79 9.75 -1.73
CA PHE A 277 30.14 10.45 -2.83
C PHE A 277 28.61 10.19 -2.87
N GLU A 278 28.19 8.93 -2.65
CA GLU A 278 26.77 8.58 -2.57
C GLU A 278 26.08 9.28 -1.38
N MET A 279 26.73 9.30 -0.21
CA MET A 279 26.24 10.01 0.97
C MET A 279 26.10 11.53 0.75
N VAL A 280 27.03 12.15 0.01
CA VAL A 280 26.92 13.58 -0.39
C VAL A 280 25.70 13.80 -1.30
N GLY A 281 25.46 12.89 -2.24
CA GLY A 281 24.28 12.93 -3.12
C GLY A 281 22.96 12.87 -2.34
N GLU A 282 22.85 11.96 -1.38
CA GLU A 282 21.66 11.85 -0.52
C GLU A 282 21.45 13.11 0.34
N LEU A 283 22.52 13.69 0.87
CA LEU A 283 22.44 14.91 1.68
C LEU A 283 21.98 16.11 0.84
N LYS A 284 22.44 16.22 -0.41
CA LYS A 284 21.94 17.25 -1.35
C LYS A 284 20.45 17.09 -1.62
N ALA A 285 20.00 15.88 -1.96
CA ALA A 285 18.59 15.61 -2.22
C ALA A 285 17.70 15.94 -1.00
N LYS A 286 18.14 15.57 0.21
CA LYS A 286 17.43 15.91 1.45
C LYS A 286 17.40 17.43 1.71
N ARG A 287 18.50 18.15 1.45
CA ARG A 287 18.54 19.61 1.58
C ARG A 287 17.60 20.30 0.58
N GLU A 288 17.57 19.85 -0.66
CA GLU A 288 16.67 20.40 -1.68
C GLU A 288 15.20 20.13 -1.35
N GLN A 289 14.88 18.93 -0.85
CA GLN A 289 13.55 18.60 -0.35
C GLN A 289 13.16 19.50 0.84
N ALA A 290 14.08 19.72 1.78
CA ALA A 290 13.85 20.60 2.93
C ALA A 290 13.69 22.07 2.50
N ALA A 291 14.49 22.55 1.54
CA ALA A 291 14.40 23.89 0.98
C ALA A 291 13.08 24.10 0.22
N THR A 292 12.66 23.12 -0.58
CA THR A 292 11.34 23.13 -1.24
C THR A 292 10.21 23.15 -0.22
N LYS A 293 10.31 22.35 0.85
CA LYS A 293 9.33 22.35 1.94
C LYS A 293 9.29 23.69 2.69
N ALA A 294 10.44 24.32 2.91
CA ALA A 294 10.54 25.64 3.54
C ALA A 294 9.95 26.74 2.64
N ARG A 295 10.28 26.73 1.33
CA ARG A 295 9.64 27.62 0.34
C ARG A 295 8.13 27.47 0.31
N MET A 296 7.63 26.22 0.30
CA MET A 296 6.19 25.96 0.38
C MET A 296 5.56 26.48 1.68
N ALA A 297 6.29 26.45 2.79
CA ALA A 297 5.81 26.98 4.06
C ALA A 297 5.74 28.52 4.06
N ASP A 298 6.71 29.19 3.43
CA ASP A 298 6.77 30.65 3.30
C ASP A 298 5.80 31.20 2.24
N GLU A 299 5.67 30.52 1.10
CA GLU A 299 4.79 30.95 0.00
C GLU A 299 3.31 30.66 0.28
N PHE A 300 3.01 29.62 1.07
CA PHE A 300 1.63 29.19 1.36
C PHE A 300 1.37 29.04 2.87
N PRO A 301 1.48 30.12 3.67
CA PRO A 301 1.27 30.07 5.11
C PRO A 301 -0.15 29.62 5.50
N SER A 302 -1.13 29.90 4.65
CA SER A 302 -2.52 29.40 4.78
C SER A 302 -2.64 27.89 4.54
N PHE A 303 -1.84 27.31 3.64
CA PHE A 303 -1.79 25.87 3.39
C PHE A 303 -1.10 25.12 4.55
N GLN A 304 -0.05 25.71 5.14
CA GLN A 304 0.56 25.24 6.38
C GLN A 304 -0.44 25.24 7.55
N LYS A 305 -1.23 26.31 7.70
CA LYS A 305 -2.30 26.40 8.71
C LYS A 305 -3.41 25.36 8.48
N LEU A 306 -3.70 25.03 7.22
CA LEU A 306 -4.63 23.97 6.83
C LEU A 306 -4.07 22.58 7.19
N ILE A 307 -2.82 22.28 6.83
CA ILE A 307 -2.16 21.00 7.16
C ILE A 307 -2.03 20.83 8.68
N SER A 308 -1.68 21.90 9.40
CA SER A 308 -1.50 21.88 10.86
C SER A 308 -2.82 21.78 11.63
N SER A 309 -3.95 22.14 11.02
CA SER A 309 -5.29 21.98 11.60
C SER A 309 -5.94 20.63 11.27
N LEU A 310 -5.31 19.84 10.39
CA LEU A 310 -5.66 18.44 10.17
C LEU A 310 -4.88 17.59 11.17
N GLU A 311 -5.57 17.01 12.16
CA GLU A 311 -4.93 16.15 13.17
C GLU A 311 -4.14 15.00 12.52
N PRO A 312 -2.98 14.60 13.06
CA PRO A 312 -2.21 13.49 12.52
C PRO A 312 -3.03 12.19 12.61
N GLY A 313 -3.52 11.71 11.48
CA GLY A 313 -4.31 10.47 11.38
C GLY A 313 -5.78 10.65 10.98
N ALA A 314 -6.26 11.87 10.79
CA ALA A 314 -7.59 12.09 10.21
C ALA A 314 -7.58 11.73 8.71
N SER A 315 -8.35 10.71 8.31
CA SER A 315 -8.65 10.50 6.88
C SER A 315 -9.30 11.77 6.32
N ALA A 316 -9.02 12.14 5.07
CA ALA A 316 -9.54 13.34 4.39
C ALA A 316 -11.07 13.33 4.14
N ARG A 317 -11.86 12.72 5.02
CA ARG A 317 -13.31 12.85 5.10
C ARG A 317 -13.66 13.67 6.34
N PRO A 318 -14.27 14.87 6.19
CA PRO A 318 -14.80 15.60 7.32
C PRO A 318 -15.90 14.78 8.00
N ALA A 319 -15.79 14.62 9.32
CA ALA A 319 -16.65 13.75 10.12
C ALA A 319 -18.09 14.25 10.26
N ASN A 320 -18.35 15.54 10.00
CA ASN A 320 -19.68 16.15 10.04
C ASN A 320 -19.78 17.40 9.14
N ALA A 321 -21.02 17.88 8.96
CA ALA A 321 -21.35 19.00 8.08
C ALA A 321 -20.66 20.31 8.50
N ASP A 322 -20.47 20.56 9.79
CA ASP A 322 -19.84 21.79 10.29
C ASP A 322 -18.35 21.85 9.94
N THR A 323 -17.65 20.72 10.05
CA THR A 323 -16.23 20.62 9.64
C THR A 323 -16.07 20.84 8.13
N PHE A 324 -17.03 20.36 7.34
CA PHE A 324 -17.05 20.57 5.89
C PHE A 324 -17.34 22.03 5.51
N ASN A 325 -18.30 22.67 6.17
CA ASN A 325 -18.61 24.09 5.95
C ASN A 325 -17.42 24.97 6.30
N ARG A 326 -16.69 24.66 7.39
CA ARG A 326 -15.47 25.39 7.76
C ARG A 326 -14.34 25.23 6.75
N PHE A 327 -14.18 24.04 6.17
CA PHE A 327 -13.24 23.79 5.09
C PHE A 327 -13.60 24.58 3.81
N GLN A 328 -14.90 24.71 3.50
CA GLN A 328 -15.37 25.55 2.38
C GLN A 328 -15.11 27.03 2.60
N GLU A 329 -15.33 27.56 3.81
CA GLU A 329 -15.02 28.95 4.16
C GLU A 329 -13.53 29.26 4.00
N LEU A 330 -12.64 28.35 4.45
CA LEU A 330 -11.19 28.53 4.33
C LEU A 330 -10.69 28.50 2.89
N LEU A 331 -11.33 27.70 2.02
CA LEU A 331 -11.04 27.70 0.59
C LEU A 331 -11.51 29.00 -0.10
N LEU A 332 -12.63 29.56 0.33
CA LEU A 332 -13.15 30.84 -0.16
C LEU A 332 -12.31 32.03 0.31
N GLU A 333 -11.78 32.01 1.54
CA GLU A 333 -10.85 33.04 2.05
C GLU A 333 -9.49 33.02 1.34
N ALA A 334 -9.07 31.86 0.80
CA ALA A 334 -7.80 31.71 0.10
C ALA A 334 -7.85 32.12 -1.39
N ALA A 335 -9.02 32.46 -1.93
CA ALA A 335 -9.18 32.85 -3.34
C ALA A 335 -8.78 34.32 -3.57
N PRO A 336 -8.02 34.64 -4.64
CA PRO A 336 -7.61 36.02 -4.93
C PRO A 336 -8.80 36.93 -5.30
N PRO A 337 -8.70 38.27 -5.11
CA PRO A 337 -9.85 39.18 -5.10
C PRO A 337 -10.52 39.46 -6.46
N SER A 338 -10.04 38.88 -7.57
CA SER A 338 -10.46 39.23 -8.92
C SER A 338 -11.16 38.08 -9.64
N GLY A 339 -12.41 37.79 -9.25
CA GLY A 339 -13.32 36.97 -10.04
C GLY A 339 -14.25 36.09 -9.21
N ARG A 340 -15.56 36.13 -9.49
CA ARG A 340 -16.56 35.27 -8.83
C ARG A 340 -16.39 33.83 -9.29
N SER A 341 -15.92 32.96 -8.40
CA SER A 341 -15.89 31.50 -8.61
C SER A 341 -17.22 30.87 -8.18
N ALA A 342 -17.76 29.95 -8.98
CA ALA A 342 -18.88 29.09 -8.58
C ALA A 342 -18.39 27.65 -8.41
N ILE A 343 -18.74 27.02 -7.29
CA ILE A 343 -18.41 25.62 -7.01
C ILE A 343 -19.70 24.80 -7.05
N LEU A 344 -19.80 23.87 -8.01
CA LEU A 344 -20.93 22.96 -8.16
C LEU A 344 -20.49 21.52 -7.87
N LYS A 345 -21.29 20.80 -7.07
CA LYS A 345 -21.07 19.39 -6.73
C LYS A 345 -22.15 18.54 -7.38
N LYS A 346 -21.76 17.62 -8.26
CA LYS A 346 -22.65 16.58 -8.81
C LYS A 346 -21.89 15.26 -8.86
N GLY A 347 -22.42 14.21 -8.23
CA GLY A 347 -21.85 12.86 -8.29
C GLY A 347 -20.48 12.65 -7.64
N GLY A 348 -19.98 13.60 -6.83
CA GLY A 348 -18.68 13.46 -6.15
C GLY A 348 -17.50 14.18 -6.82
N LEU A 349 -17.72 14.84 -7.95
CA LEU A 349 -16.76 15.76 -8.56
C LEU A 349 -17.03 17.22 -8.18
N TYR A 350 -15.96 18.00 -8.15
CA TYR A 350 -16.00 19.45 -7.91
C TYR A 350 -15.58 20.18 -9.18
N THR A 351 -16.43 21.11 -9.60
CA THR A 351 -16.15 21.98 -10.74
C THR A 351 -15.93 23.40 -10.24
N VAL A 352 -14.81 24.01 -10.61
CA VAL A 352 -14.48 25.42 -10.32
C VAL A 352 -14.45 26.17 -11.64
N THR A 353 -15.32 27.16 -11.80
CA THR A 353 -15.33 28.02 -12.98
C THR A 353 -14.83 29.40 -12.60
N ASP A 354 -13.88 29.94 -13.38
CA ASP A 354 -13.44 31.32 -13.29
C ASP A 354 -13.56 32.03 -14.66
N ALA A 355 -13.01 33.26 -14.75
CA ALA A 355 -13.06 34.08 -15.96
C ALA A 355 -12.22 33.53 -17.13
N TYR A 356 -11.38 32.52 -16.89
CA TYR A 356 -10.45 31.94 -17.84
C TYR A 356 -10.81 30.50 -18.25
N GLY A 357 -11.72 29.84 -17.52
CA GLY A 357 -12.24 28.53 -17.91
C GLY A 357 -12.90 27.75 -16.78
N THR A 358 -13.33 26.52 -17.12
CA THR A 358 -13.90 25.58 -16.15
C THR A 358 -12.90 24.47 -15.85
N PHE A 359 -12.54 24.33 -14.58
CA PHE A 359 -11.63 23.30 -14.07
C PHE A 359 -12.43 22.23 -13.33
N VAL A 360 -12.18 20.97 -13.65
CA VAL A 360 -12.83 19.81 -13.02
C VAL A 360 -11.79 19.08 -12.18
N MET A 361 -11.97 19.05 -10.86
CA MET A 361 -11.11 18.28 -9.96
C MET A 361 -11.69 16.88 -9.76
N GLY A 362 -11.08 15.91 -10.45
CA GLY A 362 -11.33 14.47 -10.31
C GLY A 362 -10.32 13.78 -9.38
N GLN A 363 -10.65 12.56 -8.96
CA GLN A 363 -9.82 11.75 -8.08
C GLN A 363 -8.55 11.28 -8.80
N ARG A 364 -7.39 11.48 -8.17
CA ARG A 364 -6.06 11.13 -8.69
C ARG A 364 -5.85 9.61 -8.68
N THR A 365 -5.56 9.03 -9.84
CA THR A 365 -4.88 7.72 -9.97
C THR A 365 -3.63 7.95 -10.80
N GLU A 366 -2.53 7.28 -10.45
CA GLU A 366 -1.17 7.80 -10.57
C GLU A 366 -0.70 8.24 -11.98
N ASP A 367 -1.35 7.82 -13.08
CA ASP A 367 -0.94 8.19 -14.45
C ASP A 367 -2.08 8.66 -15.39
N LEU A 368 -3.29 8.93 -14.89
CA LEU A 368 -4.44 9.24 -15.75
C LEU A 368 -5.39 10.28 -15.13
N ILE A 369 -5.66 11.35 -15.87
CA ILE A 369 -6.71 12.32 -15.53
C ILE A 369 -7.92 12.05 -16.43
N LEU A 370 -9.02 11.62 -15.83
CA LEU A 370 -10.31 11.43 -16.51
C LEU A 370 -11.15 12.70 -16.34
N GLY A 371 -11.56 13.28 -17.48
CA GLY A 371 -12.41 14.47 -17.55
C GLY A 371 -13.76 14.17 -18.21
N ILE A 372 -14.70 15.11 -18.06
CA ILE A 372 -15.96 15.12 -18.79
C ILE A 372 -16.08 16.50 -19.45
N ASP A 373 -16.41 16.55 -20.73
CA ASP A 373 -16.57 17.81 -21.46
C ASP A 373 -17.86 18.55 -21.08
N ILE A 374 -18.05 19.74 -21.68
CA ILE A 374 -19.21 20.61 -21.43
C ILE A 374 -20.55 19.97 -21.81
N ASP A 375 -20.54 18.93 -22.64
CA ASP A 375 -21.71 18.19 -23.11
C ASP A 375 -21.92 16.88 -22.32
N GLY A 376 -21.08 16.60 -21.31
CA GLY A 376 -21.22 15.42 -20.46
C GLY A 376 -20.53 14.16 -20.98
N LYS A 377 -19.63 14.27 -21.98
CA LYS A 377 -18.91 13.11 -22.55
C LYS A 377 -17.55 12.90 -21.88
N PRO A 378 -17.19 11.66 -21.51
CA PRO A 378 -15.91 11.38 -20.88
C PRO A 378 -14.75 11.48 -21.88
N PHE A 379 -13.61 12.02 -21.44
CA PHE A 379 -12.34 11.97 -22.16
C PHE A 379 -11.16 11.75 -21.19
N ALA A 380 -10.01 11.35 -21.72
CA ALA A 380 -8.80 11.10 -20.93
C ALA A 380 -7.66 12.02 -21.37
N LEU A 381 -6.92 12.58 -20.41
CA LEU A 381 -5.66 13.28 -20.64
C LEU A 381 -4.52 12.43 -20.09
N LEU A 382 -3.53 12.15 -20.95
CA LEU A 382 -2.29 11.48 -20.57
C LEU A 382 -1.29 12.55 -20.09
N GLN A 383 -0.75 12.39 -18.89
CA GLN A 383 0.30 13.28 -18.39
C GLN A 383 1.65 12.86 -19.00
N LEU A 384 2.29 13.76 -19.76
CA LEU A 384 3.66 13.55 -20.24
C LEU A 384 4.64 13.82 -19.09
N ALA A 385 5.60 12.90 -18.92
CA ALA A 385 6.43 12.76 -17.72
C ALA A 385 7.61 13.75 -17.60
N SER A 386 7.64 14.88 -18.30
CA SER A 386 8.68 15.90 -18.08
C SER A 386 8.20 17.33 -18.39
N PRO A 387 8.44 18.31 -17.51
CA PRO A 387 8.14 19.73 -17.75
C PRO A 387 8.89 20.33 -18.95
N ASP A 388 10.04 19.75 -19.32
CA ASP A 388 10.93 20.29 -20.36
C ASP A 388 10.38 20.12 -21.80
N LEU A 389 9.27 19.38 -21.97
CA LEU A 389 8.63 19.10 -23.25
C LEU A 389 7.53 20.10 -23.65
N LEU A 390 7.28 21.13 -22.83
CA LEU A 390 6.10 22.01 -23.00
C LEU A 390 6.40 23.35 -23.68
N ASP A 391 7.65 23.62 -24.09
CA ASP A 391 7.97 24.88 -24.75
C ASP A 391 7.43 24.90 -26.18
N GLY A 392 6.49 25.82 -26.47
CA GLY A 392 5.91 26.01 -27.81
C GLY A 392 4.54 25.37 -28.09
N VAL A 393 3.89 24.72 -27.12
CA VAL A 393 2.54 24.14 -27.32
C VAL A 393 1.48 25.25 -27.48
N LYS A 394 0.78 25.28 -28.62
CA LYS A 394 -0.36 26.18 -28.86
C LYS A 394 -1.67 25.41 -28.84
N PHE A 395 -2.63 25.91 -28.07
CA PHE A 395 -3.99 25.39 -28.05
C PHE A 395 -4.87 26.23 -28.99
N VAL A 396 -5.51 25.58 -29.96
CA VAL A 396 -6.49 26.23 -30.84
C VAL A 396 -7.88 25.71 -30.47
N ASN A 397 -8.76 26.60 -30.08
CA ASN A 397 -10.12 26.26 -29.66
C ASN A 397 -11.07 26.34 -30.86
N ASN A 398 -11.69 25.23 -31.23
CA ASN A 398 -12.76 25.17 -32.21
C ASN A 398 -13.95 24.39 -31.58
N PRO A 399 -15.21 24.83 -31.75
CA PRO A 399 -16.34 24.19 -31.07
C PRO A 399 -16.47 22.72 -31.51
N GLY A 400 -16.29 21.79 -30.56
CA GLY A 400 -16.49 20.36 -30.76
C GLY A 400 -15.23 19.53 -31.03
N THR A 401 -14.02 20.09 -30.99
CA THR A 401 -12.78 19.27 -31.06
C THR A 401 -11.60 19.98 -30.39
N VAL A 402 -10.87 19.27 -29.52
CA VAL A 402 -9.61 19.77 -28.95
C VAL A 402 -8.44 19.24 -29.78
N TRP A 403 -7.58 20.14 -30.24
CA TRP A 403 -6.35 19.81 -30.96
C TRP A 403 -5.15 20.10 -30.07
N CYS A 404 -4.19 19.17 -30.04
CA CYS A 404 -2.88 19.39 -29.44
C CYS A 404 -1.83 19.29 -30.54
N VAL A 405 -1.08 20.37 -30.78
CA VAL A 405 0.07 20.38 -31.69
C VAL A 405 1.32 20.60 -30.86
N GLY A 406 2.20 19.60 -30.85
CA GLY A 406 3.53 19.70 -30.25
C GLY A 406 4.59 19.79 -31.36
N GLN A 407 5.51 20.74 -31.24
CA GLN A 407 6.65 20.84 -32.13
C GLN A 407 7.78 19.95 -31.58
N TYR A 408 8.22 18.96 -32.35
CA TYR A 408 9.35 18.12 -31.98
C TYR A 408 10.64 18.74 -32.54
N SER A 409 11.72 18.73 -31.75
CA SER A 409 13.05 19.13 -32.22
C SER A 409 13.56 18.10 -33.25
N GLY A 410 13.62 18.51 -34.52
CA GLY A 410 14.07 17.74 -35.68
C GLY A 410 12.95 17.44 -36.69
N ASP A 411 12.86 18.24 -37.76
CA ASP A 411 12.13 18.16 -39.05
C ASP A 411 10.84 17.34 -39.20
N ARG A 412 10.15 16.93 -38.13
CA ARG A 412 8.88 16.21 -38.18
C ARG A 412 7.88 16.78 -37.19
N GLU A 413 6.75 17.23 -37.72
CA GLU A 413 5.55 17.53 -36.94
C GLU A 413 4.81 16.24 -36.60
N VAL A 414 4.35 16.10 -35.35
CA VAL A 414 3.46 15.02 -34.93
C VAL A 414 2.11 15.63 -34.57
N ILE A 415 1.07 15.25 -35.31
CA ILE A 415 -0.31 15.65 -35.03
C ILE A 415 -1.00 14.47 -34.35
N MET A 416 -1.48 14.66 -33.12
CA MET A 416 -2.31 13.67 -32.43
C MET A 416 -3.77 14.13 -32.44
N ALA A 417 -4.66 13.24 -32.90
CA ALA A 417 -6.11 13.45 -32.88
C ALA A 417 -6.77 12.48 -31.90
N SER A 418 -7.76 12.96 -31.15
CA SER A 418 -8.61 12.15 -30.28
C SER A 418 -10.02 12.05 -30.88
N GLY A 419 -10.48 10.83 -31.15
CA GLY A 419 -11.84 10.52 -31.62
C GLY A 419 -12.39 9.25 -30.97
N ALA A 420 -13.72 9.13 -30.89
CA ALA A 420 -14.40 8.00 -30.25
C ALA A 420 -14.13 6.68 -30.99
N ALA A 421 -13.72 5.66 -30.24
CA ALA A 421 -13.29 4.36 -30.78
C ALA A 421 -14.49 3.46 -31.13
N GLU A 422 -14.60 3.06 -32.40
CA GLU A 422 -15.22 1.80 -32.79
C GLU A 422 -14.16 0.86 -33.38
N THR A 423 -14.30 -0.43 -33.09
CA THR A 423 -13.30 -1.50 -33.24
C THR A 423 -12.77 -1.71 -34.66
N PHE A 424 -11.45 -1.89 -34.82
CA PHE A 424 -10.79 -2.31 -36.07
C PHE A 424 -9.90 -3.55 -35.88
N PRO A 425 -9.77 -4.44 -36.89
CA PRO A 425 -8.87 -5.58 -36.83
C PRO A 425 -7.40 -5.17 -37.11
N VAL A 426 -6.48 -5.76 -36.36
CA VAL A 426 -5.03 -5.56 -36.50
C VAL A 426 -4.48 -6.50 -37.59
N PHE A 427 -3.78 -5.95 -38.59
CA PHE A 427 -2.94 -6.72 -39.50
C PHE A 427 -1.46 -6.43 -39.24
N GLU A 428 -0.62 -7.45 -39.36
CA GLU A 428 0.78 -7.47 -38.96
C GLU A 428 1.60 -6.30 -39.54
N GLY A 429 2.22 -5.53 -38.64
CA GLY A 429 3.43 -4.75 -38.93
C GLY A 429 3.28 -3.31 -39.41
N ARG A 430 2.07 -2.73 -39.53
CA ARG A 430 1.91 -1.30 -39.87
C ARG A 430 0.85 -0.62 -39.00
N LEU A 431 1.17 0.57 -38.48
CA LEU A 431 0.23 1.42 -37.76
C LEU A 431 -0.66 2.12 -38.78
N ILE A 432 -1.97 1.84 -38.75
CA ILE A 432 -2.98 2.52 -39.57
C ILE A 432 -3.81 3.40 -38.64
N ALA A 433 -3.83 4.70 -38.90
CA ALA A 433 -4.80 5.59 -38.30
C ALA A 433 -5.90 5.86 -39.34
N GLY A 434 -7.11 5.39 -39.06
CA GLY A 434 -8.31 5.72 -39.81
C GLY A 434 -9.20 6.61 -38.97
N MET A 435 -9.77 7.66 -39.57
CA MET A 435 -10.73 8.53 -38.91
C MET A 435 -11.96 8.69 -39.81
N GLY A 436 -13.14 8.47 -39.24
CA GLY A 436 -14.41 8.73 -39.92
C GLY A 436 -14.80 10.19 -39.76
N VAL A 437 -15.08 10.88 -40.86
CA VAL A 437 -15.68 12.23 -40.85
C VAL A 437 -16.94 12.18 -41.71
N GLY A 438 -18.09 12.04 -41.07
CA GLY A 438 -19.36 11.79 -41.77
C GLY A 438 -19.34 10.46 -42.54
N ASP A 439 -19.85 10.46 -43.77
CA ASP A 439 -20.01 9.25 -44.59
C ASP A 439 -18.73 8.82 -45.34
N GLN A 440 -17.59 9.47 -45.05
CA GLN A 440 -16.32 9.20 -45.72
C GLN A 440 -15.25 8.72 -44.73
N LEU A 441 -14.53 7.68 -45.16
CA LEU A 441 -13.36 7.14 -44.47
C LEU A 441 -12.11 7.68 -45.15
N VAL A 442 -11.29 8.44 -44.42
CA VAL A 442 -9.97 8.86 -44.89
C VAL A 442 -8.91 8.00 -44.20
N THR A 443 -8.05 7.37 -45.00
CA THR A 443 -6.98 6.50 -44.52
C THR A 443 -5.64 7.18 -44.79
N VAL A 444 -4.81 7.35 -43.74
CA VAL A 444 -3.44 7.85 -43.89
C VAL A 444 -2.48 6.70 -43.66
N LEU A 445 -1.64 6.43 -44.66
CA LEU A 445 -0.62 5.39 -44.62
C LEU A 445 0.75 6.03 -44.39
N PHE A 446 1.43 5.61 -43.32
CA PHE A 446 2.83 6.00 -43.08
C PHE A 446 3.75 4.93 -43.67
N GLY A 447 4.44 5.29 -44.74
CA GLY A 447 5.54 4.49 -45.32
C GLY A 447 6.89 4.98 -44.81
N LYS A 448 7.82 4.06 -44.58
CA LYS A 448 9.23 4.38 -44.40
C LYS A 448 9.83 4.60 -45.79
N GLU A 449 10.36 5.78 -46.08
CA GLU A 449 11.22 5.98 -47.25
C GLU A 449 12.49 5.14 -47.03
N GLU A 450 12.71 4.15 -47.88
CA GLU A 450 14.04 3.58 -48.08
C GLU A 450 14.67 4.42 -49.20
N GLU A 451 15.73 5.15 -48.88
CA GLU A 451 16.60 5.78 -49.87
C GLU A 451 17.36 4.67 -50.63
N GLU A 452 17.37 4.76 -51.96
CA GLU A 452 18.21 3.96 -52.87
C GLU A 452 19.69 4.37 -52.82
#